data_AF-A0A2X3F5E3-F1
#
_entry.id   AF-A0A2X3F5E3-F1
#
_cell.length_a   1.000
_cell.length_b   1.000
_cell.length_c   1.000
_cell.angle_alpha   90.00
_cell.angle_beta   90.00
_cell.angle_gamma   90.00
#
_symmetry.space_group_name_H-M   'P 1'
#
loop_
_entity.id
_entity.type
_entity.pdbx_description
1 polymer ?
#
loop_
_entity_poly.entity_id
_entity_poly.type
_entity_poly.pdbx_seq_one_letter_code
_entity_poly.pdbx_strand_id
1 'polypeptide(L)'
;MPVYPTLCKGRYLVDGERYHALEEPTSLNTLELLPELMAANIASVKIEGRQRSPAYVTQVAKVWRQAIDRCQADPQNFVPQSAWMETLGAMSEGTQTTLGAYHRKWQ
;
A
#
# COMPACT_ATOMS: atom_id res chain seq x y z
N MET A 1 8.24 -16.09 18.98
CA MET A 1 8.75 -14.83 19.56
C MET A 1 7.64 -13.79 19.45
N PRO A 2 7.32 -13.04 20.53
CA PRO A 2 6.36 -11.96 20.41
C PRO A 2 6.91 -10.89 19.47
N VAL A 3 6.08 -10.45 18.53
CA VAL A 3 6.43 -9.37 17.60
C VAL A 3 6.71 -8.11 18.43
N TYR A 4 7.78 -7.38 18.10
CA TYR A 4 8.09 -6.10 18.75
C TYR A 4 6.83 -5.22 18.75
N PRO A 5 6.36 -4.73 19.91
CA PRO A 5 5.13 -3.94 19.96
C PRO A 5 5.33 -2.66 19.15
N THR A 6 4.67 -2.59 17.99
CA THR A 6 4.65 -1.38 17.17
C THR A 6 3.62 -0.45 17.79
N LEU A 7 4.08 0.47 18.64
CA LEU A 7 3.25 1.48 19.31
C LEU A 7 2.32 2.19 18.31
N CYS A 8 2.85 2.50 17.13
CA CYS A 8 2.10 3.10 16.01
C CYS A 8 0.89 2.30 15.51
N LYS A 9 0.79 1.00 15.82
CA LYS A 9 -0.34 0.13 15.43
C LYS A 9 -1.29 -0.19 16.58
N GLY A 10 -0.95 0.24 17.80
CA GLY A 10 -1.77 0.01 18.97
C GLY A 10 -3.09 0.77 18.90
N ARG A 11 -4.15 0.16 19.45
CA ARG A 11 -5.34 0.90 19.88
C ARG A 11 -5.20 1.20 21.36
N TYR A 12 -5.48 2.44 21.73
CA TYR A 12 -5.32 2.95 23.09
C TYR A 12 -6.68 3.38 23.64
N LEU A 13 -6.88 3.20 24.95
CA LEU A 13 -8.04 3.75 25.64
C LEU A 13 -7.66 5.14 26.17
N VAL A 14 -8.25 6.19 25.60
CA VAL A 14 -8.03 7.58 25.99
C VAL A 14 -9.41 8.18 26.27
N ASP A 15 -9.62 8.71 27.48
CA ASP A 15 -10.89 9.29 27.93
C ASP A 15 -12.14 8.42 27.67
N GLY A 16 -11.98 7.10 27.80
CA GLY A 16 -13.06 6.12 27.60
C GLY A 16 -13.24 5.65 26.15
N GLU A 17 -12.57 6.28 25.19
CA GLU A 17 -12.64 5.94 23.77
C GLU A 17 -11.44 5.10 23.34
N ARG A 18 -11.70 4.03 22.56
CA ARG A 18 -10.64 3.13 22.06
C ARG A 18 -10.34 3.39 20.59
N TYR A 19 -9.23 4.04 20.28
CA TYR A 19 -8.87 4.38 18.89
C TYR A 19 -7.35 4.25 18.62
N HIS A 20 -6.97 4.41 17.36
CA HIS A 20 -5.56 4.49 16.96
C HIS A 20 -5.02 5.88 17.28
N ALA A 21 -4.32 6.01 18.41
CA ALA A 21 -3.88 7.32 18.90
C ALA A 21 -2.75 7.96 18.09
N LEU A 22 -2.06 7.18 17.24
CA LEU A 22 -0.92 7.63 16.45
C LEU A 22 -1.26 7.74 14.97
N GLU A 23 -1.60 6.64 14.31
CA GLU A 23 -1.99 6.65 12.89
C GLU A 23 -2.98 5.52 12.62
N GLU A 24 -4.03 5.80 11.83
CA GLU A 24 -4.89 4.72 11.35
C GLU A 24 -4.09 3.82 10.40
N PRO A 25 -4.28 2.49 10.48
CA PRO A 25 -3.66 1.58 9.53
C PRO A 25 -4.25 1.84 8.14
N THR A 26 -3.53 2.61 7.34
CA THR A 26 -3.90 2.89 5.96
C THR A 26 -2.78 2.37 5.07
N SER A 27 -3.15 1.59 4.04
CA SER A 27 -2.18 1.18 3.04
C SER A 27 -2.23 2.12 1.86
N LEU A 28 -1.06 2.63 1.47
CA LEU A 28 -0.91 3.35 0.22
C LEU A 28 -0.93 2.35 -0.94
N ASN A 29 -1.96 2.38 -1.79
CA ASN A 29 -1.99 1.64 -3.04
C ASN A 29 -1.91 2.63 -4.21
N THR A 30 -0.74 2.71 -4.86
CA THR A 30 -0.49 3.59 -6.00
C THR A 30 -0.45 2.87 -7.34
N LEU A 31 -1.05 1.68 -7.46
CA LEU A 31 -1.07 0.96 -8.73
C LEU A 31 -1.71 1.80 -9.85
N GLU A 32 -2.73 2.59 -9.54
CA GLU A 32 -3.38 3.48 -10.52
C GLU A 32 -2.44 4.56 -11.06
N LEU A 33 -1.44 4.97 -10.28
CA LEU A 33 -0.48 6.01 -10.64
C LEU A 33 0.73 5.48 -11.44
N LEU A 34 0.73 4.20 -11.80
CA LEU A 34 1.89 3.56 -12.42
C LEU A 34 2.29 4.21 -13.76
N PRO A 35 1.35 4.61 -14.64
CA PRO A 35 1.69 5.33 -15.86
C PRO A 35 2.39 6.67 -15.59
N GLU A 36 1.91 7.44 -14.62
CA GLU A 36 2.49 8.73 -14.24
C GLU A 36 3.86 8.56 -13.61
N LEU A 37 4.03 7.57 -12.74
CA LEU A 37 5.31 7.25 -12.11
C LEU A 37 6.35 6.85 -13.16
N MET A 38 5.95 6.06 -14.17
CA MET A 38 6.81 5.70 -15.29
C MET A 38 7.15 6.91 -16.16
N ALA A 39 6.17 7.78 -16.47
CA ALA A 39 6.39 9.00 -17.22
C ALA A 39 7.33 9.99 -16.49
N ALA A 40 7.34 9.96 -15.15
CA ALA A 40 8.27 10.72 -14.31
C ALA A 40 9.68 10.09 -14.22
N ASN A 41 9.96 9.03 -14.99
CA ASN A 41 11.23 8.28 -14.99
C ASN A 41 11.60 7.68 -13.61
N ILE A 42 10.59 7.26 -12.83
CA ILE A 42 10.84 6.48 -11.61
C ILE A 42 11.45 5.13 -12.01
N ALA A 43 12.68 4.87 -11.59
CA ALA A 43 13.43 3.68 -11.97
C ALA A 43 13.24 2.49 -11.02
N SER A 44 12.72 2.71 -9.80
CA SER A 44 12.55 1.63 -8.83
C SER A 44 11.39 1.87 -7.87
N VAL A 45 10.77 0.77 -7.44
CA VAL A 45 9.75 0.73 -6.38
C VAL A 45 10.34 -0.05 -5.22
N LYS A 46 10.22 0.49 -4.00
CA LYS A 46 10.65 -0.18 -2.77
C LYS A 46 9.43 -0.73 -2.03
N ILE A 47 9.40 -2.05 -1.83
CA ILE A 47 8.41 -2.71 -0.99
C ILE A 47 9.02 -2.91 0.40
N GLU A 48 8.40 -2.32 1.43
CA GLU A 48 8.81 -2.47 2.83
C GLU A 48 8.10 -3.68 3.44
N GLY A 49 8.87 -4.64 3.95
CA GLY A 49 8.36 -5.91 4.50
C GLY A 49 8.69 -6.13 5.97
N ARG A 50 9.17 -5.12 6.71
CA ARG A 50 9.53 -5.28 8.12
C ARG A 50 8.27 -5.63 8.91
N GLN A 51 8.39 -6.64 9.79
CA GLN A 51 7.25 -7.18 10.53
C GLN A 51 6.12 -7.75 9.62
N ARG A 52 6.41 -8.13 8.38
CA ARG A 52 5.51 -8.85 7.49
C ARG A 52 5.96 -10.30 7.29
N SER A 53 5.00 -11.19 7.00
CA SER A 53 5.31 -12.58 6.68
C SER A 53 5.95 -12.70 5.29
N PRO A 54 6.73 -13.76 5.01
CA PRO A 54 7.23 -14.01 3.66
C PRO A 54 6.11 -14.08 2.62
N ALA A 55 4.99 -14.75 2.95
CA ALA A 55 3.82 -14.84 2.08
C ALA A 55 3.25 -13.45 1.74
N TYR A 56 3.23 -12.51 2.69
CA TYR A 56 2.81 -11.14 2.44
C TYR A 56 3.69 -10.47 1.38
N VAL A 57 5.01 -10.52 1.60
CA VAL A 57 5.98 -9.85 0.72
C VAL A 57 5.94 -10.46 -0.68
N THR A 58 5.85 -11.80 -0.79
CA THR A 58 5.72 -12.50 -2.07
C THR A 58 4.49 -12.04 -2.85
N GLN A 59 3.33 -11.93 -2.20
CA GLN A 59 2.10 -11.55 -2.88
C GLN A 59 2.15 -10.10 -3.38
N VAL A 60 2.62 -9.17 -2.55
CA VAL A 60 2.78 -7.75 -2.94
C VAL A 60 3.75 -7.64 -4.12
N ALA A 61 4.93 -8.28 -4.02
CA ALA A 61 5.93 -8.24 -5.09
C ALA A 61 5.40 -8.83 -6.41
N LYS A 62 4.62 -9.91 -6.34
CA LYS A 62 4.01 -10.55 -7.52
C LYS A 62 3.01 -9.62 -8.20
N VAL A 63 2.09 -9.02 -7.43
CA VAL A 63 1.10 -8.06 -7.97
C VAL A 63 1.80 -6.87 -8.61
N TRP A 64 2.77 -6.27 -7.92
CA TRP A 64 3.53 -5.14 -8.45
C TRP A 64 4.30 -5.49 -9.72
N ARG A 65 4.95 -6.65 -9.79
CA ARG A 65 5.65 -7.10 -11.00
C ARG A 65 4.68 -7.22 -12.18
N GLN A 66 3.54 -7.88 -11.98
CA GLN A 66 2.52 -8.04 -13.02
C GLN A 66 1.98 -6.69 -13.51
N ALA A 67 1.73 -5.75 -12.59
CA ALA A 67 1.27 -4.42 -12.95
C ALA A 67 2.33 -3.62 -13.72
N ILE A 68 3.60 -3.67 -13.30
CA ILE A 68 4.70 -3.02 -14.02
C ILE A 68 4.86 -3.61 -15.41
N ASP A 69 4.85 -4.94 -15.55
CA ASP A 69 4.93 -5.60 -16.87
C ASP A 69 3.79 -5.17 -17.78
N ARG A 70 2.56 -5.11 -17.24
CA ARG A 70 1.38 -4.69 -18.00
C ARG A 70 1.45 -3.22 -18.41
N CYS A 71 1.88 -2.34 -17.51
CA CYS A 71 2.03 -0.92 -17.78
C CYS A 71 3.17 -0.66 -18.78
N GLN A 72 4.28 -1.40 -18.70
CA GLN A 72 5.37 -1.32 -19.67
C GLN A 72 4.93 -1.73 -21.08
N ALA A 73 4.08 -2.74 -21.19
CA ALA A 73 3.59 -3.23 -22.48
C ALA A 73 2.61 -2.25 -23.16
N ASP A 74 1.76 -1.58 -22.39
CA ASP A 74 0.77 -0.63 -22.90
C ASP A 74 0.44 0.46 -21.86
N PRO A 75 1.30 1.49 -21.72
CA PRO A 75 1.12 2.52 -20.70
C PRO A 75 -0.14 3.37 -20.91
N GLN A 76 -0.56 3.58 -22.16
CA GLN A 76 -1.68 4.44 -22.50
C GLN A 76 -3.05 3.83 -22.16
N ASN A 77 -3.14 2.49 -22.16
CA ASN A 77 -4.36 1.75 -21.81
C ASN A 77 -4.21 0.97 -20.50
N PHE A 78 -3.26 1.35 -19.66
CA PHE A 78 -3.06 0.67 -18.39
C PHE A 78 -4.24 0.94 -17.45
N VAL A 79 -4.86 -0.15 -17.00
CA VAL A 79 -5.89 -0.14 -15.95
C VAL A 79 -5.54 -1.27 -14.98
N PRO A 80 -5.44 -1.01 -13.66
CA PRO A 80 -5.22 -2.06 -12.67
C PRO A 80 -6.32 -3.12 -12.73
N GLN A 81 -5.93 -4.39 -12.68
CA GLN A 81 -6.90 -5.48 -12.63
C GLN A 81 -7.60 -5.51 -11.27
N SER A 82 -8.91 -5.76 -11.24
CA SER A 82 -9.68 -5.85 -9.99
C SER A 82 -9.08 -6.87 -9.01
N ALA A 83 -8.60 -8.01 -9.51
CA ALA A 83 -7.93 -9.04 -8.70
C ALA A 83 -6.67 -8.52 -7.97
N TRP A 84 -5.93 -7.59 -8.56
CA TRP A 84 -4.79 -6.94 -7.91
C TRP A 84 -5.25 -6.01 -6.79
N MET A 85 -6.28 -5.22 -7.06
CA MET A 85 -6.85 -4.29 -6.07
C MET A 85 -7.44 -5.03 -4.88
N GLU A 86 -8.16 -6.12 -5.11
CA GLU A 86 -8.69 -7.02 -4.07
C GLU A 86 -7.56 -7.65 -3.26
N THR A 87 -6.53 -8.18 -3.94
CA THR A 87 -5.38 -8.78 -3.28
C THR A 87 -4.68 -7.78 -2.37
N LEU A 88 -4.35 -6.59 -2.85
CA LEU A 88 -3.67 -5.58 -2.04
C LEU A 88 -4.57 -5.01 -0.94
N GLY A 89 -5.87 -4.84 -1.21
CA GLY A 89 -6.85 -4.36 -0.24
C GLY A 89 -7.04 -5.31 0.93
N ALA A 90 -7.12 -6.62 0.67
CA ALA A 90 -7.21 -7.66 1.72
C ALA A 90 -5.96 -7.72 2.62
N MET A 91 -4.85 -7.17 2.15
CA MET A 91 -3.58 -7.13 2.87
C MET A 91 -3.38 -5.81 3.65
N SER A 92 -4.23 -4.80 3.42
CA SER A 92 -4.22 -3.59 4.22
C SER A 92 -4.79 -3.88 5.60
N GLU A 93 -4.03 -3.55 6.64
CA GLU A 93 -4.60 -3.45 7.97
C GLU A 93 -5.81 -2.48 7.91
N GLY A 94 -6.96 -2.87 8.45
CA GLY A 94 -8.19 -2.06 8.38
C GLY A 94 -8.94 -2.05 7.04
N THR A 95 -8.47 -2.75 5.99
CA THR A 95 -9.09 -2.79 4.63
C THR A 95 -9.24 -1.41 3.95
N GLN A 96 -8.68 -0.34 4.53
CA GLN A 96 -8.70 1.00 3.96
C GLN A 96 -7.42 1.27 3.18
N THR A 97 -7.59 1.65 1.91
CA THR A 97 -6.51 2.16 1.07
C THR A 97 -6.62 3.69 0.96
N THR A 98 -5.47 4.36 0.90
CA THR A 98 -5.37 5.81 0.71
C THR A 98 -4.36 6.13 -0.40
N LEU A 99 -4.47 7.29 -1.03
CA LEU A 99 -3.41 7.84 -1.89
C LEU A 99 -2.34 8.62 -1.08
N GLY A 100 -2.48 8.70 0.24
CA GLY A 100 -1.51 9.35 1.12
C GLY A 100 -1.30 10.82 0.77
N ALA A 101 -0.04 11.27 0.74
CA ALA A 101 0.34 12.65 0.42
C ALA A 101 -0.08 13.11 -0.99
N TYR A 102 -0.38 12.18 -1.92
CA TYR A 102 -0.86 12.52 -3.26
C TYR A 102 -2.34 12.94 -3.28
N HIS A 103 -3.08 12.73 -2.18
CA HIS A 103 -4.46 13.19 -2.05
C HIS A 103 -4.58 14.62 -1.50
N ARG A 104 -3.56 15.16 -0.82
CA ARG A 104 -3.60 16.54 -0.32
C ARG A 104 -3.06 17.49 -1.38
N LYS A 105 -3.88 18.45 -1.79
CA LYS A 105 -3.36 19.74 -2.28
C LYS A 105 -2.66 20.39 -1.09
N TRP A 106 -1.33 20.40 -1.08
CA TRP A 106 -0.57 21.21 -0.13
C TRP A 106 -1.02 22.68 -0.28
N GLN A 107 -1.43 23.31 0.82
CA GLN A 107 -1.49 24.77 0.97
C GLN A 107 -0.22 25.25 1.65
#